data_AF-U3A4L6-F1
#
_entry.id   AF-U3A4L6-F1
#
_cell.length_a   1.000
_cell.length_b   1.000
_cell.length_c   1.000
_cell.angle_alpha   90.00
_cell.angle_beta   90.00
_cell.angle_gamma   90.00
#
_symmetry.space_group_name_H-M   'P 1'
#
loop_
_entity.id
_entity.type
_entity.pdbx_description
1 polymer ?
#
loop_
_entity_poly.entity_id
_entity_poly.type
_entity_poly.pdbx_seq_one_letter_code
_entity_poly.pdbx_strand_id
1 'polypeptide(L)' 'MSDTDPIDAESLEHALVSLRSISSILSLALEGENRKTEQYAAIEGAIQLADFQERKLSKLLRNPY' A
#
# COMPACT_ATOMS: atom_id res chain seq x y z
N MET A 1 -23.27 -6.05 -20.45
CA MET A 1 -23.34 -6.36 -19.00
C MET A 1 -21.90 -6.31 -18.52
N SER A 2 -21.59 -5.47 -17.54
CA SER A 2 -20.22 -5.35 -17.02
C SER A 2 -20.02 -6.50 -16.03
N ASP A 3 -19.37 -7.57 -16.47
CA ASP A 3 -18.86 -8.64 -15.61
C ASP A 3 -17.69 -8.09 -14.80
N THR A 4 -17.98 -7.27 -13.80
CA THR A 4 -17.08 -7.08 -12.67
C THR A 4 -17.49 -8.11 -11.64
N ASP A 5 -16.77 -9.23 -11.63
CA ASP A 5 -16.85 -10.18 -10.53
C ASP A 5 -16.72 -9.42 -9.20
N PRO A 6 -17.53 -9.76 -8.19
CA PRO A 6 -17.40 -9.14 -6.88
C PRO A 6 -15.96 -9.33 -6.41
N ILE A 7 -15.30 -8.22 -6.08
CA ILE A 7 -13.93 -8.24 -5.56
C ILE A 7 -13.95 -9.15 -4.33
N ASP A 8 -13.26 -10.27 -4.42
CA ASP A 8 -13.15 -11.25 -3.34
C ASP A 8 -12.46 -10.61 -2.12
N ALA A 9 -13.06 -10.82 -0.95
CA ALA A 9 -12.58 -10.26 0.32
C ALA A 9 -11.19 -10.81 0.69
N GLU A 10 -10.92 -12.08 0.38
CA GLU A 10 -9.61 -12.71 0.61
C GLU A 10 -8.53 -12.02 -0.26
N SER A 11 -8.84 -11.75 -1.53
CA SER A 11 -7.98 -10.97 -2.43
C SER A 11 -7.69 -9.55 -1.92
N LEU A 12 -8.68 -8.89 -1.31
CA LEU A 12 -8.50 -7.57 -0.67
C LEU A 12 -7.62 -7.63 0.57
N GLU A 13 -7.80 -8.65 1.42
CA GLU A 13 -6.97 -8.86 2.60
C GLU A 13 -5.51 -9.13 2.24
N HIS A 14 -5.27 -9.98 1.23
CA HIS A 14 -3.93 -10.23 0.71
C HIS A 14 -3.25 -8.96 0.16
N ALA A 15 -4.01 -8.12 -0.55
CA ALA A 15 -3.51 -6.85 -1.05
C ALA A 15 -3.10 -5.90 0.10
N LEU A 16 -3.90 -5.84 1.18
CA LEU A 16 -3.57 -5.05 2.37
C LEU A 16 -2.29 -5.51 3.06
N VAL A 17 -2.15 -6.82 3.26
CA VAL A 17 -0.93 -7.40 3.87
C VAL A 17 0.30 -7.09 3.02
N SER A 18 0.16 -7.18 1.70
CA SER A 18 1.24 -6.87 0.75
C SER A 18 1.66 -5.40 0.81
N LEU A 19 0.70 -4.48 0.84
CA LEU A 19 0.98 -3.03 0.93
C LEU A 19 1.68 -2.64 2.24
N ARG A 20 1.25 -3.22 3.36
CA ARG A 20 1.93 -3.03 4.66
C ARG A 20 3.35 -3.56 4.64
N SER A 21 3.58 -4.72 4.01
CA SER A 21 4.91 -5.31 3.88
C SER A 21 5.82 -4.44 3.02
N ILE A 22 5.33 -3.92 1.90
CA ILE A 22 6.06 -2.98 1.04
C ILE A 22 6.43 -1.71 1.81
N SER A 23 5.45 -1.10 2.50
CA SER A 23 5.67 0.10 3.31
C SER A 23 6.75 -0.12 4.39
N SER A 24 6.72 -1.27 5.07
CA SER A 24 7.73 -1.65 6.06
C SER A 24 9.12 -1.85 5.46
N ILE A 25 9.24 -2.54 4.32
CA ILE A 25 10.53 -2.78 3.66
C ILE A 25 11.14 -1.46 3.18
N LEU A 26 10.33 -0.58 2.60
CA LEU A 26 10.77 0.74 2.14
C LEU A 26 11.18 1.63 3.32
N SER A 27 10.48 1.55 4.46
CA SER A 27 10.86 2.28 5.67
C SER A 27 12.23 1.84 6.20
N LEU A 28 12.51 0.53 6.18
CA LEU A 28 13.83 -0.01 6.51
C LEU A 28 14.90 0.45 5.51
N ALA A 29 14.57 0.54 4.22
CA ALA A 29 15.50 1.06 3.21
C ALA A 29 15.85 2.54 3.42
N LEU A 30 14.98 3.32 4.09
CA LEU A 30 15.28 4.69 4.50
C LEU A 30 16.15 4.76 5.76
N GLU A 31 16.23 3.70 6.57
CA GLU A 31 17.07 3.68 7.76
C GLU A 31 18.56 3.68 7.37
N GLY A 32 19.20 4.84 7.54
CA GLY A 32 20.62 5.03 7.20
C GLY A 32 20.85 5.85 5.92
N GLU A 33 19.79 6.13 5.16
CA GLU A 33 19.88 6.95 3.95
C GLU A 33 19.81 8.45 4.26
N ASN A 34 20.55 9.24 3.49
CA ASN A 34 20.58 10.70 3.66
C ASN A 34 19.32 11.33 3.06
N ARG A 35 18.56 12.07 3.88
CA ARG A 35 17.29 12.74 3.51
C ARG A 35 17.37 13.71 2.32
N LYS A 36 18.57 14.03 1.83
CA LYS A 36 18.80 14.94 0.70
C LYS A 36 18.98 14.22 -0.63
N THR A 37 18.96 12.89 -0.67
CA THR A 37 19.10 12.14 -1.93
C THR A 37 17.76 12.02 -2.64
N GLU A 38 17.80 12.02 -3.97
CA GLU A 38 16.61 11.75 -4.80
C GLU A 38 16.03 10.35 -4.52
N GLN A 39 16.89 9.40 -4.14
CA GLN A 39 16.50 8.05 -3.73
C GLN A 39 15.65 8.06 -2.46
N TYR A 40 16.01 8.85 -1.45
CA TYR A 40 15.22 9.01 -0.24
C TYR A 40 13.81 9.53 -0.57
N ALA A 41 13.72 10.58 -1.38
CA ALA A 41 12.44 11.17 -1.78
C ALA A 41 11.56 10.18 -2.58
N ALA A 42 12.18 9.39 -3.46
CA ALA A 42 11.48 8.36 -4.24
C ALA A 42 10.92 7.24 -3.33
N ILE A 43 11.71 6.77 -2.37
CA ILE A 43 11.30 5.73 -1.42
C ILE A 43 10.19 6.25 -0.49
N GLU A 44 10.32 7.49 0.01
CA GLU A 44 9.29 8.15 0.82
C GLU A 44 7.96 8.28 0.05
N GLY A 45 8.01 8.67 -1.22
CA GLY A 45 6.83 8.72 -2.09
C GLY A 45 6.17 7.34 -2.29
N ALA A 46 6.98 6.29 -2.44
CA ALA A 46 6.47 4.92 -2.57
C ALA A 46 5.79 4.41 -1.29
N ILE A 47 6.32 4.75 -0.10
CA ILE A 47 5.67 4.48 1.20
C ILE A 47 4.31 5.17 1.26
N GLN A 48 4.26 6.47 0.95
CA GLN A 48 3.02 7.24 0.98
C GLN A 48 1.96 6.67 0.02
N LEU A 49 2.38 6.21 -1.16
CA LEU A 49 1.48 5.55 -2.11
C LEU A 49 0.96 4.22 -1.57
N ALA A 50 1.84 3.38 -1.00
CA ALA A 50 1.44 2.10 -0.43
C ALA A 50 0.41 2.28 0.71
N ASP A 51 0.68 3.21 1.62
CA ASP A 51 -0.22 3.54 2.72
C ASP A 51 -1.55 4.14 2.23
N PHE A 52 -1.52 4.92 1.16
CA PHE A 52 -2.75 5.46 0.56
C PHE A 52 -3.64 4.36 -0.03
N GLN A 53 -3.05 3.39 -0.73
CA GLN A 53 -3.79 2.25 -1.25
C GLN A 53 -4.32 1.36 -0.11
N GLU A 54 -3.52 1.16 0.94
CA GLU A 54 -3.89 0.40 2.12
C GLU A 54 -5.14 0.98 2.80
N ARG A 55 -5.18 2.31 2.96
CA ARG A 55 -6.36 3.02 3.49
C ARG A 55 -7.58 2.89 2.58
N LYS A 56 -7.42 2.92 1.25
CA LYS A 56 -8.54 2.76 0.31
C LYS A 56 -9.13 1.37 0.38
N LEU A 57 -8.30 0.33 0.31
CA LEU A 57 -8.74 -1.06 0.35
C LEU A 57 -9.33 -1.42 1.72
N SER A 58 -8.76 -0.89 2.81
CA SER A 58 -9.30 -1.09 4.16
C SER A 58 -10.70 -0.53 4.32
N LYS A 59 -11.04 0.57 3.62
CA LYS A 59 -12.40 1.13 3.64
C LYS A 59 -13.40 0.24 2.90
N LEU A 60 -12.99 -0.39 1.79
CA LEU A 60 -13.84 -1.30 1.03
C LEU A 60 -14.19 -2.55 1.84
N LEU A 61 -13.23 -3.13 2.57
CA LEU A 61 -13.49 -4.25 3.48
C LEU A 61 -14.39 -3.89 4.67
N ARG A 62 -14.29 -2.65 5.18
CA ARG A 62 -15.12 -2.18 6.30
C ARG A 62 -16.52 -1.74 5.90
N ASN A 63 -16.77 -1.52 4.61
CA ASN A 63 -18.05 -1.06 4.10
C ASN A 63 -18.41 -1.82 2.81
N PRO A 64 -18.81 -3.10 2.90
CA PRO A 64 -19.05 -3.94 1.72
C PRO A 64 -20.39 -3.64 0.99
N TYR A 65 -21.08 -2.53 1.30
CA TYR A 65 -22.41 -2.16 0.80
C TYR A 65 -22.46 -0.70 0.33
#